data_AF-A0A839S6T9-F1
#
_entry.id   AF-A0A839S6T9-F1
#
_cell.length_a   1.000
_cell.length_b   1.000
_cell.length_c   1.000
_cell.angle_alpha   90.00
_cell.angle_beta   90.00
_cell.angle_gamma   90.00
#
_symmetry.space_group_name_H-M   'P 1'
#
loop_
_entity.id
_entity.type
_entity.pdbx_description
1 polymer ?
#
loop_
_entity_poly.entity_id
_entity_poly.type
_entity_poly.pdbx_seq_one_letter_code
_entity_poly.pdbx_strand_id
1 'polypeptide(L)' 'MPGERSLAEEYGVALDTVRKATRILRERGLVQTLKSKGTFVAHPE' A
#
# COMPACT_ATOMS: atom_id res chain seq x y z
N MET A 1 -3.11 -6.61 2.14
CA MET A 1 -3.56 -5.76 1.01
C MET A 1 -3.10 -6.38 -0.30
N PRO A 2 -3.74 -6.04 -1.44
CA PRO A 2 -3.22 -6.37 -2.77
C PRO A 2 -1.78 -5.84 -2.93
N GLY A 3 -1.00 -6.45 -3.83
CA GLY A 3 0.32 -5.92 -4.18
C GLY A 3 0.22 -4.59 -4.92
N GLU A 4 1.32 -3.80 -4.95
CA GLU A 4 1.32 -2.46 -5.57
C GLU A 4 0.88 -2.46 -7.04
N ARG A 5 1.20 -3.52 -7.80
CA ARG A 5 0.75 -3.67 -9.20
C ARG A 5 -0.74 -3.90 -9.31
N SER A 6 -1.29 -4.77 -8.47
CA SER A 6 -2.74 -5.03 -8.46
C SER A 6 -3.52 -3.77 -8.08
N LEU A 7 -3.00 -2.98 -7.12
CA LEU A 7 -3.55 -1.65 -6.80
C LEU A 7 -3.44 -0.68 -7.99
N ALA A 8 -2.34 -0.70 -8.74
CA ALA A 8 -2.18 0.17 -9.90
C ALA A 8 -3.22 -0.17 -10.99
N GLU A 9 -3.44 -1.46 -11.24
CA GLU A 9 -4.43 -1.98 -12.19
C GLU A 9 -5.87 -1.70 -11.73
N GLU A 10 -6.18 -1.97 -10.47
CA GLU A 10 -7.53 -1.79 -9.88
C GLU A 10 -7.97 -0.33 -9.91
N TYR A 11 -7.08 0.59 -9.53
CA TYR A 11 -7.40 2.03 -9.47
C TYR A 11 -7.06 2.76 -10.78
N GLY A 12 -6.53 2.08 -11.80
CA GLY A 12 -6.15 2.68 -13.09
C GLY A 12 -5.07 3.76 -12.97
N VAL A 13 -4.18 3.63 -11.99
CA VAL A 13 -3.12 4.63 -11.71
C VAL A 13 -1.74 4.06 -12.02
N ALA A 14 -0.76 4.95 -12.22
CA ALA A 14 0.63 4.52 -12.37
C ALA A 14 1.15 3.85 -11.08
N LEU A 15 2.03 2.84 -11.24
CA LEU A 15 2.66 2.14 -10.12
C LEU A 15 3.39 3.10 -9.16
N ASP A 16 3.98 4.17 -9.68
CA ASP A 16 4.66 5.19 -8.88
C ASP A 16 3.69 5.98 -7.99
N THR A 17 2.45 6.19 -8.45
CA THR A 17 1.38 6.78 -7.65
C THR A 17 1.02 5.88 -6.48
N VAL A 18 0.87 4.58 -6.71
CA VAL A 18 0.60 3.60 -5.65
C VAL A 18 1.73 3.56 -4.63
N ARG A 19 2.99 3.59 -5.09
CA ARG A 19 4.16 3.65 -4.20
C ARG A 19 4.17 4.90 -3.34
N LYS A 20 3.89 6.06 -3.92
CA LYS A 20 3.77 7.33 -3.19
C LYS A 20 2.64 7.28 -2.17
N ALA A 21 1.47 6.80 -2.56
CA ALA A 21 0.33 6.63 -1.68
C ALA A 21 0.65 5.68 -0.50
N THR A 22 1.24 4.52 -0.79
CA THR A 22 1.65 3.53 0.22
C THR A 22 2.68 4.11 1.19
N ARG A 23 3.61 4.94 0.72
CA ARG A 23 4.55 5.66 1.57
C ARG A 23 3.84 6.65 2.50
N ILE A 24 2.91 7.45 1.98
CA ILE A 24 2.12 8.40 2.79
C ILE A 24 1.29 7.66 3.85
N LEU A 25 0.65 6.56 3.48
CA LEU A 25 -0.11 5.72 4.41
C LEU A 25 0.79 5.17 5.52
N ARG A 26 2.02 4.77 5.18
CA ARG A 26 3.01 4.27 6.15
C ARG A 26 3.49 5.38 7.08
N GLU A 27 3.79 6.56 6.54
CA GLU A 27 4.18 7.74 7.33
C GLU A 27 3.07 8.15 8.31
N ARG A 28 1.81 7.96 7.93
CA ARG A 28 0.64 8.19 8.80
C ARG A 28 0.34 7.04 9.78
N GLY A 29 1.11 5.94 9.73
CA GLY A 29 0.86 4.76 10.56
C GLY A 29 -0.38 3.95 10.17
N LEU A 30 -0.99 4.22 9.01
CA LEU A 30 -2.20 3.53 8.54
C LEU A 30 -1.90 2.17 7.92
N VAL A 31 -0.67 1.97 7.42
CA VAL A 31 -0.20 0.68 6.90
C VAL A 31 1.18 0.35 7.45
N GLN A 32 1.45 -0.94 7.62
CA GLN A 32 2.72 -1.45 8.10
C GLN A 32 3.26 -2.51 7.15
N THR A 33 4.54 -2.40 6.79
CA THR A 33 5.23 -3.38 5.96
C THR A 33 5.93 -4.41 6.85
N LEU A 34 5.47 -5.65 6.79
CA LEU A 34 6.13 -6.78 7.44
C LEU A 34 7.09 -7.41 6.44
N LYS A 35 8.38 -7.46 6.82
CA LYS A 35 9.42 -8.09 6.00
C LYS A 35 9.03 -9.52 5.63
N SER A 36 9.12 -9.85 4.34
CA SER A 36 8.73 -11.16 3.77
C SER A 36 7.24 -11.52 3.87
N LYS A 37 6.37 -10.63 4.35
CA LYS A 37 4.91 -10.85 4.44
C LYS A 37 4.09 -9.83 3.66
N GLY A 38 4.65 -8.67 3.32
CA GLY A 38 4.00 -7.63 2.52
C GLY A 38 3.46 -6.47 3.37
N THR A 39 2.55 -5.68 2.79
CA THR A 39 1.97 -4.49 3.44
C THR A 39 0.55 -4.78 3.93
N PHE A 40 0.29 -4.42 5.20
CA PHE A 40 -0.96 -4.64 5.91
C PHE A 40 -1.54 -3.31 6.44
N VAL A 41 -2.85 -3.24 6.59
CA VAL A 41 -3.52 -2.09 7.22
C VAL A 41 -3.35 -2.23 8.74
N ALA A 42 -2.93 -1.15 9.41
CA ALA A 42 -2.67 -1.15 10.85
C ALA A 42 -3.95 -1.11 11.70
N HIS A 43 -5.03 -0.53 11.16
CA HIS A 43 -6.35 -0.47 11.79
C HIS A 43 -7.41 -1.02 10.82
N PRO A 44 -7.51 -2.35 10.66
CA PRO A 44 -8.64 -2.95 9.98
C PRO A 44 -9.85 -2.87 10.94
N GLU A 45 -10.84 -2.03 10.61
CA GLU A 45 -12.17 -2.09 11.24
C GLU A 45 -12.96 -3.31 10.73
#